data_AF-A0A1E1WWA5-F1
#
_entry.id   AF-A0A1E1WWA5-F1
#
_cell.length_a   1.000
_cell.length_b   1.000
_cell.length_c   1.000
_cell.angle_alpha   90.00
_cell.angle_beta   90.00
_cell.angle_gamma   90.00
#
_symmetry.space_group_name_H-M   'P 1'
#
loop_
_entity.id
_entity.type
_entity.pdbx_description
1 polymer ?
#
loop_
_entity_poly.entity_id
_entity_poly.type
_entity_poly.pdbx_seq_one_letter_code
_entity_poly.pdbx_strand_id
1 'polypeptide(L)' 'QAVTGPALQFYDAVTRWPGSVHDNRIFENSRVMRRYENKEVPGTLLGDQGYACLPYLMTPLRNPQTSAQKGN' A
#
# COMPACT_ATOMS: atom_id res chain seq x y z
N GLN A 1 10.06 0.95 -1.38
CA GLN A 1 8.62 1.15 -1.65
C GLN A 1 8.38 2.12 -2.80
N ALA A 2 7.42 1.81 -3.68
CA ALA A 2 6.86 2.73 -4.67
C ALA A 2 5.33 2.60 -4.68
N VAL A 3 4.62 3.68 -5.01
CA VAL A 3 3.18 3.70 -5.25
C VAL A 3 2.95 3.92 -6.74
N THR A 4 2.23 3.00 -7.38
CA THR A 4 1.98 3.02 -8.81
C THR A 4 0.50 3.05 -9.15
N GLY A 5 0.17 3.67 -10.28
CA GLY A 5 -1.17 3.70 -10.85
C GLY A 5 -1.50 2.49 -11.71
N PRO A 6 -2.79 2.36 -12.12
CA PRO A 6 -3.27 1.25 -12.93
C PRO A 6 -2.64 1.18 -14.32
N ALA A 7 -2.09 2.29 -14.85
CA ALA A 7 -1.34 2.31 -16.11
C ALA A 7 0.18 2.36 -15.87
N LEU A 8 0.65 1.73 -14.79
CA LEU A 8 2.07 1.59 -14.42
C LEU A 8 2.80 2.93 -14.21
N GLN A 9 2.07 4.02 -13.91
CA GLN A 9 2.68 5.32 -13.61
C GLN A 9 3.20 5.34 -12.18
N PHE A 10 4.33 6.00 -11.94
CA PHE A 10 4.80 6.28 -10.57
C PHE A 10 4.09 7.51 -10.00
N TYR A 11 3.52 7.37 -8.81
CA TYR A 11 2.93 8.49 -8.05
C TYR A 11 3.81 8.94 -6.89
N ASP A 12 4.51 8.01 -6.24
CA ASP A 12 5.44 8.28 -5.14
C ASP A 12 6.49 7.15 -5.06
N ALA A 13 7.71 7.49 -4.62
CA ALA A 13 8.76 6.51 -4.39
C ALA A 13 9.62 6.95 -3.19
N VAL A 14 9.89 6.01 -2.29
CA VAL A 14 10.76 6.22 -1.14
C VAL A 14 11.99 5.33 -1.27
N THR A 15 13.14 5.95 -1.53
CA THR A 15 14.43 5.27 -1.78
C THR A 15 15.48 5.46 -0.68
N ARG A 16 15.15 6.23 0.36
CA ARG A 16 16.09 6.71 1.39
C ARG A 16 16.38 5.76 2.57
N TRP A 17 15.90 4.52 2.52
CA TRP A 17 16.09 3.54 3.59
C TRP A 17 17.10 2.47 3.15
N PRO A 18 18.37 2.52 3.62
CA PRO A 18 19.35 1.48 3.33
C PRO A 18 19.04 0.20 4.11
N GLY A 19 19.14 -0.97 3.46
CA GLY A 19 19.01 -2.29 4.09
C GLY A 19 17.60 -2.88 4.17
N SER A 20 17.42 -3.93 4.98
CA SER A 20 16.18 -4.73 5.12
C SER A 20 15.14 -4.07 6.03
N VAL A 21 14.77 -2.82 5.74
CA VAL A 21 13.68 -2.16 6.46
C VAL A 21 12.34 -2.69 5.94
N HIS A 22 11.47 -3.14 6.85
CA HIS A 22 10.13 -3.60 6.47
C HIS A 22 9.34 -2.51 5.74
N ASP A 23 8.69 -2.90 4.66
CA ASP A 23 7.91 -2.02 3.81
C ASP A 23 6.82 -1.24 4.57
N ASN A 24 6.20 -1.85 5.58
CA ASN A 24 5.23 -1.17 6.46
C ASN A 24 5.85 0.02 7.20
N ARG A 25 7.07 -0.12 7.71
CA ARG A 25 7.77 0.97 8.40
C ARG A 25 8.14 2.10 7.43
N ILE A 26 8.50 1.77 6.20
CA ILE A 26 8.75 2.77 5.16
C ILE A 26 7.46 3.54 4.86
N PHE A 27 6.32 2.85 4.76
CA PHE A 27 5.02 3.47 4.50
C PHE A 27 4.53 4.36 5.64
N GLU A 28 4.62 3.92 6.89
CA GLU A 28 4.27 4.72 8.07
C GLU A 28 5.06 6.05 8.13
N ASN A 29 6.25 6.08 7.55
CA ASN A 29 7.13 7.25 7.47
C ASN A 29 7.13 7.92 6.09
N SER A 30 6.19 7.55 5.21
CA SER A 30 6.09 8.09 3.86
C SER A 30 5.19 9.32 3.80
N ARG A 31 5.43 10.18 2.80
CA ARG A 31 4.53 11.29 2.50
C ARG A 31 3.17 10.78 2.05
N VAL A 32 3.13 9.67 1.30
CA VAL A 32 1.88 9.13 0.76
C VAL A 32 0.92 8.71 1.88
N MET A 33 1.41 8.07 2.95
CA MET A 33 0.57 7.73 4.11
C MET A 33 -0.10 8.96 4.72
N ARG A 34 0.66 10.04 4.96
CA ARG A 34 0.11 11.31 5.48
C ARG A 34 -0.96 11.91 4.58
N ARG A 35 -0.77 11.87 3.25
CA ARG A 35 -1.76 12.38 2.30
C ARG A 35 -3.07 11.59 2.34
N TYR A 36 -2.99 10.27 2.54
CA TYR A 36 -4.19 9.43 2.72
C TYR A 36 -4.87 9.67 4.07
N GLU A 37 -4.12 9.82 5.17
CA GLU A 37 -4.68 10.20 6.47
C GLU A 37 -5.43 11.53 6.41
N ASN A 38 -4.88 12.51 5.69
CA ASN A 38 -5.47 13.83 5.48
C ASN A 38 -6.59 13.85 4.43
N LYS A 39 -6.92 12.70 3.80
CA LYS A 39 -7.92 12.59 2.73
C LYS A 39 -7.63 13.47 1.50
N GLU A 40 -6.35 13.72 1.22
CA GLU A 40 -5.91 14.54 0.09
C GLU A 40 -5.82 13.75 -1.22
N VAL A 41 -5.85 12.41 -1.14
CA VAL A 41 -5.76 11.52 -2.28
C VAL A 41 -7.05 10.69 -2.36
N PRO A 42 -7.77 10.72 -3.49
CA PRO A 42 -8.93 9.85 -3.68
C PRO A 42 -8.51 8.40 -3.90
N GLY A 43 -9.39 7.46 -3.53
CA GLY A 43 -9.21 6.04 -3.75
C GLY A 43 -8.51 5.31 -2.61
N THR A 44 -8.12 4.07 -2.88
CA THR A 44 -7.55 3.13 -1.89
C THR A 44 -6.30 2.49 -2.48
N LEU A 45 -5.27 2.31 -1.66
CA LEU A 45 -4.06 1.57 -2.02
C LEU A 45 -4.29 0.07 -1.92
N LEU A 46 -3.63 -0.69 -2.77
CA LEU A 46 -3.48 -2.14 -2.63
C LEU A 46 -2.05 -2.43 -2.18
N GLY A 47 -1.89 -2.93 -0.97
CA GLY A 47 -0.59 -3.33 -0.41
C GLY A 47 -0.33 -4.81 -0.64
N ASP A 48 0.93 -5.21 -0.54
CA ASP A 48 1.28 -6.62 -0.34
C ASP A 48 1.05 -7.07 1.11
N GLN A 49 1.34 -8.34 1.39
CA GLN A 49 1.12 -8.98 2.70
C GLN A 49 1.95 -8.37 3.85
N GLY A 50 2.97 -7.56 3.54
CA GLY A 50 3.79 -6.87 4.53
C GLY A 50 3.11 -5.65 5.14
N TYR A 51 2.01 -5.17 4.57
CA TYR A 51 1.31 -3.97 5.01
C TYR A 51 0.12 -4.26 5.92
N ALA A 52 -0.13 -3.35 6.88
CA ALA A 52 -1.37 -3.36 7.64
C ALA A 52 -2.58 -3.04 6.76
N CYS A 53 -3.74 -3.63 7.11
CA CYS A 53 -5.02 -3.27 6.49
C CYS A 53 -5.57 -2.01 7.18
N LEU A 54 -5.68 -0.91 6.44
CA LEU A 54 -6.13 0.41 6.90
C LEU A 54 -7.33 0.89 6.06
N PRO A 55 -8.09 1.90 6.50
CA PRO A 55 -9.24 2.42 5.74
C PRO A 55 -8.93 2.85 4.29
N TYR A 56 -7.66 3.17 4.01
CA TYR A 56 -7.16 3.61 2.71
C TYR A 56 -6.08 2.67 2.13
N LEU A 57 -5.80 1.53 2.75
CA LEU A 57 -4.83 0.53 2.31
C LEU A 57 -5.39 -0.88 2.52
N MET A 58 -5.76 -1.55 1.43
CA MET A 58 -6.23 -2.92 1.45
C MET A 58 -5.05 -3.87 1.28
N THR A 59 -4.92 -4.83 2.18
CA THR A 59 -3.95 -5.92 2.06
C THR A 59 -4.69 -7.21 1.68
N PRO A 60 -4.42 -7.81 0.50
CA PRO A 60 -5.05 -9.07 0.09
C PRO A 60 -4.81 -10.21 1.07
N LEU A 61 -5.79 -11.09 1.19
CA LEU A 61 -5.65 -12.30 1.99
C LEU A 61 -4.61 -13.23 1.37
N ARG A 62 -3.69 -13.74 2.18
CA ARG A 62 -2.62 -14.67 1.75
C ARG A 62 -3.16 -15.96 1.12
N ASN A 63 -4.28 -16.46 1.62
CA ASN A 63 -4.86 -17.73 1.19
C ASN A 63 -6.39 -17.64 1.14
N PRO A 64 -6.97 -17.01 0.10
CA PRO A 64 -8.41 -16.86 -0.03
C PRO A 64 -9.08 -18.22 -0.21
N GLN A 65 -9.91 -18.63 0.75
CA GLN A 65 -10.58 -19.94 0.77
C GLN A 65 -11.92 -19.93 0.04
N THR A 66 -12.63 -18.80 0.08
CA THR A 66 -13.95 -18.67 -0.55
C THR A 66 -13.86 -17.90 -1.85
N SER A 67 -14.81 -18.10 -2.77
CA SER A 67 -14.88 -17.33 -4.02
C SER A 67 -14.98 -15.82 -3.76
N ALA A 68 -15.69 -15.43 -2.71
CA ALA A 68 -15.78 -14.02 -2.28
C ALA A 68 -14.43 -13.42 -1.89
N GLN A 69 -13.50 -14.22 -1.36
CA GLN A 69 -12.16 -13.77 -0.97
C GLN A 69 -11.18 -13.71 -2.15
N LYS A 70 -11.45 -14.43 -3.25
CA LYS A 70 -10.54 -14.50 -4.40
C LYS A 70 -10.62 -13.25 -5.29
N GLY A 71 -11.72 -12.50 -5.22
CA GLY A 71 -12.07 -11.50 -6.23
C GLY A 71 -12.44 -12.23 -7.52
N ASN A 72 -13.65 -12.03 -8.02
CA ASN A 72 -14.06 -12.62 -9.30
C ASN A 72 -13.25 -12.05 -10.46
#